data_AF-A0A1G1P8H6-F1
#
_entry.id   AF-A0A1G1P8H6-F1
#
_cell.length_a   1.000
_cell.length_b   1.000
_cell.length_c   1.000
_cell.angle_alpha   90.00
_cell.angle_beta   90.00
_cell.angle_gamma   90.00
#
_symmetry.space_group_name_H-M   'P 1'
#
loop_
_entity.id
_entity.type
_entity.pdbx_description
1 polymer ?
#
loop_
_entity_poly.entity_id
_entity_poly.type
_entity_poly.pdbx_seq_one_letter_code
_entity_poly.pdbx_strand_id
1 'polypeptide(L)' 'MEYGWRFLLLERYRHGKISLGRLAAELDVSVSEAMDFLAEHGAAVHLDHDDYMSSIDALRKVW' A
#
# COMPACT_ATOMS: atom_id res chain seq x y z
N MET A 1 -2.98 -22.44 3.41
CA MET A 1 -4.18 -21.64 3.78
C MET A 1 -3.91 -20.14 3.80
N GLU A 2 -2.69 -19.66 4.05
CA GLU A 2 -2.37 -18.21 4.07
C GLU A 2 -2.59 -17.45 2.76
N TYR A 3 -2.34 -18.06 1.60
CA TYR A 3 -2.43 -17.38 0.31
C TYR A 3 -3.83 -16.82 -0.02
N GLY A 4 -4.91 -17.50 0.41
CA GLY A 4 -6.27 -17.05 0.14
C GLY A 4 -6.65 -15.77 0.90
N TRP A 5 -6.16 -15.63 2.13
CA TRP A 5 -6.39 -14.45 2.96
C TRP A 5 -5.66 -13.23 2.40
N ARG A 6 -4.38 -13.39 2.05
CA ARG A 6 -3.57 -12.31 1.45
C ARG A 6 -4.16 -11.84 0.12
N PHE A 7 -4.64 -12.76 -0.71
CA PHE A 7 -5.32 -12.42 -1.97
C PHE A 7 -6.64 -11.66 -1.74
N LEU A 8 -7.45 -12.07 -0.76
CA LEU A 8 -8.68 -11.35 -0.39
C LEU A 8 -8.40 -9.91 0.06
N LEU A 9 -7.35 -9.72 0.87
CA LEU A 9 -6.93 -8.41 1.34
C LEU A 9 -6.43 -7.53 0.19
N LEU A 10 -5.64 -8.09 -0.73
CA LEU A 10 -5.18 -7.41 -1.94
C LEU A 10 -6.37 -6.92 -2.79
N GLU A 11 -7.34 -7.78 -3.07
CA GLU A 11 -8.51 -7.41 -3.86
C GLU A 11 -9.38 -6.37 -3.15
N ARG A 12 -9.54 -6.47 -1.83
CA ARG A 12 -10.22 -5.43 -1.03
C ARG A 12 -9.49 -4.10 -1.12
N TYR A 13 -8.16 -4.08 -1.09
CA TYR A 13 -7.38 -2.85 -1.26
C TYR A 13 -7.55 -2.28 -2.67
N ARG A 14 -7.42 -3.10 -3.72
CA ARG A 14 -7.59 -2.68 -5.13
C ARG A 14 -8.98 -2.11 -5.43
N HIS A 15 -10.02 -2.64 -4.78
CA HIS A 15 -11.38 -2.12 -4.89
C HIS A 15 -11.67 -0.93 -3.95
N GLY A 16 -10.65 -0.38 -3.27
CA GLY A 16 -10.79 0.74 -2.34
C GLY A 16 -11.63 0.43 -1.10
N LYS A 17 -11.84 -0.85 -0.77
CA LYS A 17 -12.64 -1.30 0.37
C LYS A 17 -11.89 -1.19 1.69
N ILE A 18 -10.56 -1.19 1.65
CA ILE A 18 -9.68 -1.00 2.81
C ILE A 18 -8.54 -0.03 2.45
N SER A 19 -8.07 0.75 3.42
CA SER A 19 -6.90 1.62 3.27
C SER A 19 -5.59 0.84 3.40
N LEU A 20 -4.47 1.44 3.00
CA LEU A 20 -3.13 0.86 3.16
C LEU A 20 -2.80 0.56 4.63
N GLY A 21 -3.15 1.46 5.56
CA GLY A 21 -2.95 1.24 6.99
C GLY A 21 -3.77 0.07 7.53
N ARG A 22 -4.99 -0.14 7.02
CA ARG A 22 -5.81 -1.29 7.39
C ARG A 22 -5.26 -2.59 6.80
N LEU A 23 -4.74 -2.56 5.57
CA LEU A 23 -4.06 -3.69 4.96
C LEU A 23 -2.84 -4.12 5.80
N ALA A 24 -1.99 -3.16 6.21
CA ALA A 24 -0.82 -3.42 7.05
C ALA A 24 -1.20 -4.07 8.39
N ALA A 25 -2.24 -3.54 9.06
CA ALA A 25 -2.74 -4.11 10.32
C ALA A 25 -3.29 -5.54 10.17
N GLU A 26 -4.01 -5.85 9.08
CA GLU A 26 -4.58 -7.18 8.82
C GLU A 26 -3.53 -8.22 8.37
N LEU A 27 -2.38 -7.74 7.87
CA LEU A 27 -1.21 -8.55 7.52
C LEU A 27 -0.20 -8.68 8.68
N ASP A 28 -0.40 -7.94 9.77
CA ASP A 28 0.51 -7.83 10.92
C ASP A 28 1.94 -7.41 10.52
N VAL A 29 2.02 -6.41 9.64
CA VAL A 29 3.28 -5.85 9.12
C VAL A 29 3.29 -4.32 9.20
N SER A 30 4.45 -3.71 9.01
CA SER A 30 4.54 -2.26 8.85
C SER A 30 3.87 -1.78 7.55
N VAL A 31 3.55 -0.49 7.49
CA VAL A 31 3.02 0.12 6.26
C VAL A 31 4.00 -0.04 5.09
N SER A 32 5.31 0.05 5.34
CA SER A 32 6.33 -0.14 4.30
C SER A 32 6.30 -1.57 3.75
N GLU A 33 6.28 -2.57 4.62
CA GLU A 33 6.19 -3.98 4.21
C GLU A 33 4.88 -4.29 3.49
N ALA A 34 3.77 -3.62 3.84
CA ALA A 34 2.53 -3.72 3.10
C ALA A 34 2.64 -3.09 1.68
N MET A 35 3.42 -2.01 1.52
CA MET A 35 3.71 -1.43 0.19
C MET A 35 4.58 -2.38 -0.64
N ASP A 36 5.59 -3.00 -0.04
CA ASP A 36 6.42 -4.02 -0.71
C ASP A 36 5.56 -5.22 -1.14
N PHE A 37 4.66 -5.69 -0.27
CA PHE A 37 3.69 -6.75 -0.60
C PHE A 37 2.81 -6.38 -1.80
N LEU A 38 2.32 -5.13 -1.86
CA LEU A 38 1.53 -4.64 -3.00
C LEU A 38 2.35 -4.58 -4.29
N ALA A 39 3.60 -4.12 -4.20
CA ALA A 39 4.52 -4.05 -5.33
C ALA A 39 4.84 -5.45 -5.91
N GLU A 40 5.00 -6.45 -5.05
CA GLU A 40 5.24 -7.83 -5.45
C GLU A 40 4.01 -8.52 -6.07
N HIS A 41 2.79 -8.26 -5.55
CA HIS A 41 1.63 -9.11 -5.83
C HIS A 41 0.53 -8.48 -6.69
N GLY A 42 0.52 -7.17 -6.91
CA GLY A 42 -0.55 -6.59 -7.73
C GLY A 42 -0.93 -5.17 -7.40
N ALA A 43 0.04 -4.27 -7.45
CA ALA A 43 -0.05 -3.16 -8.36
C ALA A 43 1.38 -2.79 -8.71
N ALA A 44 1.74 -2.88 -10.00
CA ALA A 44 2.65 -1.90 -10.56
C ALA A 44 1.96 -0.54 -10.39
N VAL A 45 1.96 -0.01 -9.16
CA VAL A 45 1.54 1.34 -8.93
C VAL A 45 2.54 2.13 -9.76
N HIS A 46 2.06 2.86 -10.76
CA HIS A 46 2.82 3.99 -11.31
C HIS A 46 2.91 5.07 -10.22
N LEU A 47 3.40 4.71 -9.04
CA LEU A 47 4.02 5.66 -8.14
C LEU A 47 5.49 5.51 -8.46
N ASP A 48 5.92 6.31 -9.43
CA ASP A 48 7.32 6.63 -9.52
C ASP A 48 7.76 7.05 -8.10
N HIS A 49 8.84 6.46 -7.61
CA HIS A 49 9.34 6.73 -6.26
C HIS A 49 9.53 8.24 -6.02
N ASP A 50 9.85 8.95 -7.11
CA ASP A 50 10.01 10.40 -7.14
C ASP A 50 8.69 11.16 -6.95
N ASP A 51 7.54 10.62 -7.38
CA ASP A 51 6.22 11.25 -7.21
C ASP A 51 5.74 11.17 -5.74
N TYR A 52 6.01 10.04 -5.07
CA TYR A 52 5.69 9.90 -3.64
C TYR A 52 6.50 10.88 -2.79
N MET A 53 7.81 10.97 -3.04
CA MET A 53 8.68 11.90 -2.33
C MET A 53 8.34 13.36 -2.62
N SER A 54 7.96 13.67 -3.87
CA SER A 54 7.53 15.02 -4.26
C SER A 54 6.24 15.45 -3.57
N SER A 55 5.29 14.53 -3.40
CA SER A 55 4.05 14.78 -2.65
C SER A 55 4.32 15.07 -1.17
N ILE A 56 5.24 14.33 -0.54
CA ILE A 56 5.65 14.59 0.85
C ILE A 56 6.39 15.93 0.98
N ASP A 57 7.26 16.29 0.04
CA ASP A 57 7.96 17.57 0.05
C ASP A 57 7.00 18.75 -0.14
N ALA A 58 5.98 18.59 -1.00
CA ALA A 58 4.91 19.57 -1.19
C ALA A 58 4.09 19.77 0.09
N LEU A 59 3.73 18.69 0.79
CA LEU A 59 3.02 18.78 2.08
C LEU A 59 3.85 19.50 3.15
N ARG A 60 5.18 19.38 3.10
CA ARG A 60 6.11 20.05 4.03
C ARG A 60 6.29 21.55 3.78
N LYS A 61 5.95 22.06 2.59
CA LYS A 61 6.05 23.48 2.22
C LYS A 61 4.80 24.30 2.52
N VAL A 62 3.69 23.64 2.85
CA VAL A 62 2.39 24.28 3.13
C VAL A 62 2.17 24.51 4.64
N TRP A 63 3.14 24.13 5.47
CA TRP A 63 3.19 24.43 6.91
C TRP A 63 4.35 25.37 7.24
#